data_AF-A0A1X1XUB0-F1
#
_entry.id   AF-A0A1X1XUB0-F1
#
_cell.length_a   1.000
_cell.length_b   1.000
_cell.length_c   1.000
_cell.angle_alpha   90.00
_cell.angle_beta   90.00
_cell.angle_gamma   90.00
#
_symmetry.space_group_name_H-M   'P 1'
#
loop_
_entity.id
_entity.type
_entity.pdbx_description
1 polymer ?
#
loop_
_entity_poly.entity_id
_entity_poly.type
_entity_poly.pdbx_seq_one_letter_code
_entity_poly.pdbx_strand_id
1 'polypeptide(L)'
;MRHSVAMTDTVADQARHHLLRPDGQEDVCLATYTVSTGKHRITYLVNSLVLPEDGDRKVHGNASFTGRYLLRGAAKAAAEGQGLAMLHSHPAGEGWQSLSNADHDTEHGYAHIAHECTGGALLGMTLAGADNTWSARIWGRGETSPQWAETVRVVGPKLKMSWNNDLRRPPRRTAAQVRTISAWGPARQDAIARLRVLVVGVGSVGLDVAQRLAATGITDIGVMDYDVIKELNRDRMIGVTRSDARWRRHKVDVALRQMRIAATTDRPRFKRYRMSICTPEGLVHALDYDVIVSCVDRSWLSAVTQFPRFEGLSVTEFPTLAVR
;
A
#
# COMPACT_ATOMS: atom_id res chain seq x y z
N MET A 1 3.50 -8.52 -12.48
CA MET A 1 2.86 -8.16 -11.18
C MET A 1 2.96 -6.65 -11.02
N ARG A 2 2.13 -6.01 -10.19
CA ARG A 2 2.35 -4.61 -9.76
C ARG A 2 3.29 -4.58 -8.57
N HIS A 3 4.14 -3.57 -8.45
CA HIS A 3 5.07 -3.42 -7.34
C HIS A 3 4.66 -2.24 -6.46
N SER A 4 4.82 -2.39 -5.15
CA SER A 4 4.51 -1.37 -4.15
C SER A 4 5.48 -1.51 -2.97
N VAL A 5 5.62 -0.46 -2.17
CA VAL A 5 6.37 -0.50 -0.92
C VAL A 5 5.46 -0.10 0.23
N ALA A 6 5.68 -0.68 1.40
CA ALA A 6 5.08 -0.20 2.64
C ALA A 6 6.11 -0.21 3.78
N MET A 7 5.93 0.70 4.73
CA MET A 7 6.70 0.76 5.96
C MET A 7 5.85 1.35 7.08
N THR A 8 6.24 1.14 8.33
CA THR A 8 5.58 1.80 9.46
C THR A 8 5.96 3.28 9.52
N ASP A 9 5.13 4.10 10.17
CA ASP A 9 5.47 5.49 10.48
C ASP A 9 6.76 5.62 11.29
N THR A 10 7.01 4.67 12.20
CA THR A 10 8.23 4.60 13.02
C THR A 10 9.47 4.45 12.15
N VAL A 11 9.47 3.48 11.22
CA VAL A 11 10.59 3.29 10.27
C VAL A 11 10.75 4.51 9.37
N ALA A 12 9.64 5.05 8.85
CA ALA A 12 9.67 6.22 7.99
C ALA A 12 10.22 7.48 8.70
N ASP A 13 9.85 7.70 9.96
CA ASP A 13 10.31 8.84 10.75
C ASP A 13 11.78 8.71 11.15
N GLN A 14 12.24 7.50 11.50
CA GLN A 14 13.67 7.23 11.69
C GLN A 14 14.46 7.50 10.41
N ALA A 15 13.96 7.04 9.25
CA ALA A 15 14.62 7.24 7.97
C ALA A 15 14.66 8.73 7.63
N ARG A 16 13.55 9.44 7.82
CA ARG A 16 13.45 10.88 7.59
C ARG A 16 14.41 11.67 8.48
N HIS A 17 14.49 11.33 9.76
CA HIS A 17 15.38 12.00 10.71
C HIS A 17 16.86 11.84 10.33
N HIS A 18 17.24 10.68 9.81
CA HIS A 18 18.61 10.42 9.32
C HIS A 18 18.87 11.08 7.95
N LEU A 19 17.94 10.90 7.01
CA LEU A 19 18.14 11.26 5.60
C LEU A 19 17.97 12.75 5.31
N LEU A 20 17.11 13.46 6.04
CA LEU A 20 16.89 14.88 5.86
C LEU A 20 17.77 15.69 6.81
N ARG A 21 18.92 16.09 6.30
CA ARG A 21 19.93 16.82 7.07
C ARG A 21 19.60 18.32 7.17
N PRO A 22 19.89 18.98 8.31
CA PRO A 22 19.71 20.43 8.45
C PRO A 22 20.59 21.27 7.51
N ASP A 23 21.72 20.73 7.05
CA ASP A 23 22.65 21.40 6.13
C ASP A 23 22.20 21.33 4.66
N GLY A 24 21.05 20.70 4.38
CA GLY A 24 20.49 20.58 3.03
C GLY A 24 21.24 19.62 2.12
N GLN A 25 22.21 18.86 2.63
CA GLN A 25 22.92 17.83 1.87
C GLN A 25 22.10 16.54 1.80
N GLU A 26 22.31 15.78 0.73
CA GLU A 26 21.77 14.42 0.64
C GLU A 26 22.40 13.53 1.70
N ASP A 27 21.70 12.46 2.10
CA ASP A 27 22.26 11.40 2.91
C ASP A 27 21.78 10.03 2.40
N VAL A 28 22.43 8.97 2.87
CA VAL A 28 22.14 7.57 2.51
C VAL A 28 21.98 6.73 3.76
N CYS A 29 21.10 5.73 3.68
CA CYS A 29 21.09 4.61 4.61
C CYS A 29 20.68 3.32 3.91
N LEU A 30 20.90 2.19 4.58
CA LEU A 30 20.41 0.91 4.14
C LEU A 30 19.18 0.55 4.97
N ALA A 31 18.36 -0.34 4.45
CA ALA A 31 17.26 -0.92 5.18
C ALA A 31 17.08 -2.38 4.78
N THR A 32 16.36 -3.14 5.60
CA THR A 32 15.97 -4.50 5.30
C THR A 32 14.49 -4.57 4.99
N TYR A 33 14.09 -5.54 4.16
CA TYR A 33 12.69 -5.71 3.79
C TYR A 33 12.26 -7.17 3.73
N THR A 34 10.97 -7.40 3.92
CA THR A 34 10.28 -8.67 3.62
C THR A 34 9.31 -8.49 2.45
N VAL A 35 8.91 -9.60 1.83
CA VAL A 35 8.00 -9.57 0.68
C VAL A 35 6.62 -10.08 1.06
N SER A 36 5.59 -9.29 0.74
CA SER A 36 4.20 -9.68 0.79
C SER A 36 3.65 -9.81 -0.63
N THR A 37 3.16 -10.99 -1.00
CA THR A 37 2.69 -11.29 -2.37
C THR A 37 1.18 -11.55 -2.38
N GLY A 38 0.44 -10.63 -3.00
CA GLY A 38 -0.95 -10.79 -3.35
C GLY A 38 -1.15 -11.45 -4.72
N LYS A 39 -2.39 -11.48 -5.20
CA LYS A 39 -2.74 -12.10 -6.49
C LYS A 39 -2.10 -11.38 -7.67
N HIS A 40 -2.02 -10.05 -7.60
CA HIS A 40 -1.55 -9.20 -8.68
C HIS A 40 -0.58 -8.11 -8.21
N ARG A 41 -0.28 -8.04 -6.91
CA ARG A 41 0.65 -7.07 -6.31
C ARG A 41 1.72 -7.77 -5.49
N ILE A 42 2.95 -7.28 -5.61
CA ILE A 42 4.05 -7.55 -4.69
C ILE A 42 4.26 -6.27 -3.88
N THR A 43 4.28 -6.39 -2.56
CA THR A 43 4.62 -5.31 -1.64
C THR A 43 5.93 -5.64 -0.93
N TYR A 44 6.91 -4.75 -1.05
CA TYR A 44 8.14 -4.79 -0.27
C TYR A 44 7.88 -4.06 1.05
N LEU A 45 7.96 -4.77 2.16
CA LEU A 45 7.71 -4.26 3.50
C LEU A 45 9.06 -3.87 4.12
N VAL A 46 9.37 -2.58 4.21
CA VAL A 46 10.62 -2.13 4.83
C VAL A 46 10.48 -2.29 6.34
N ASN A 47 11.30 -3.16 6.93
CA ASN A 47 11.16 -3.60 8.32
C ASN A 47 12.07 -2.83 9.28
N SER A 48 13.33 -2.60 8.90
CA SER A 48 14.30 -1.95 9.78
C SER A 48 15.35 -1.18 8.99
N LEU A 49 15.93 -0.15 9.62
CA LEU A 49 17.07 0.57 9.05
C LEU A 49 18.37 -0.05 9.54
N VAL A 50 19.36 -0.08 8.65
CA VAL A 50 20.76 -0.29 9.00
C VAL A 50 21.40 1.06 8.81
N LEU A 51 21.74 1.74 9.91
CA LEU A 51 22.33 3.08 9.84
C LEU A 51 23.85 3.00 9.57
N PRO A 52 24.43 4.02 8.92
CA PRO A 52 25.86 4.06 8.65
C PRO A 52 26.64 4.27 9.96
N GLU A 53 27.74 3.52 10.13
CA GLU A 53 28.72 3.77 11.18
C GLU A 53 29.78 4.78 10.71
N ASP A 54 30.73 5.13 11.57
CA ASP A 54 31.82 6.04 11.21
C ASP A 54 32.65 5.49 10.03
N GLY A 55 32.80 6.33 8.99
CA GLY A 55 33.51 5.99 7.76
C GLY A 55 32.70 5.16 6.76
N ASP A 56 31.47 4.77 7.07
CA ASP A 56 30.64 3.99 6.15
C ASP A 56 30.06 4.81 4.98
N ARG A 57 29.97 6.13 5.15
CA ARG A 57 29.45 7.06 4.15
C ARG A 57 30.28 8.32 4.00
N LYS A 58 30.17 8.97 2.85
CA LYS A 58 30.74 10.29 2.55
C LYS A 58 29.65 11.23 2.06
N VAL A 59 29.58 12.41 2.66
CA VAL A 59 28.60 13.46 2.34
C VAL A 59 29.35 14.68 1.81
N HIS A 60 28.98 15.13 0.61
CA HIS A 60 29.76 16.07 -0.22
C HIS A 60 28.86 16.78 -1.25
N GLY A 61 27.69 17.23 -0.81
CA GLY A 61 26.58 17.68 -1.67
C GLY A 61 25.62 16.53 -1.96
N ASN A 62 26.11 15.48 -2.63
CA ASN A 62 25.47 14.17 -2.69
C ASN A 62 26.02 13.24 -1.59
N ALA A 63 25.52 12.02 -1.54
CA ALA A 63 25.99 11.01 -0.58
C ALA A 63 26.35 9.68 -1.25
N SER A 64 27.47 9.11 -0.82
CA SER A 64 27.92 7.77 -1.24
C SER A 64 28.22 6.92 -0.02
N PHE A 65 28.12 5.60 -0.17
CA PHE A 65 28.50 4.64 0.87
C PHE A 65 29.60 3.70 0.39
N THR A 66 30.30 3.12 1.36
CA THR A 66 31.37 2.14 1.11
C THR A 66 30.80 0.76 0.80
N GLY A 67 31.53 -0.03 -0.01
CA GLY A 67 31.18 -1.43 -0.23
C GLY A 67 31.13 -2.25 1.06
N ARG A 68 31.96 -1.91 2.06
CA ARG A 68 31.94 -2.54 3.40
C ARG A 68 30.59 -2.34 4.08
N TYR A 69 30.04 -1.12 4.06
CA TYR A 69 28.74 -0.83 4.64
C TYR A 69 27.63 -1.60 3.93
N LEU A 70 27.66 -1.65 2.60
CA LEU A 70 26.71 -2.47 1.83
C LEU A 70 26.77 -3.95 2.23
N LEU A 71 27.97 -4.53 2.31
CA LEU A 71 28.15 -5.93 2.70
C LEU A 71 27.65 -6.19 4.13
N ARG A 72 27.86 -5.25 5.06
CA ARG A 72 27.30 -5.31 6.43
C ARG A 72 25.77 -5.34 6.41
N GLY A 73 25.15 -4.45 5.62
CA GLY A 73 23.69 -4.42 5.43
C GLY A 73 23.17 -5.70 4.78
N ALA A 74 23.83 -6.19 3.73
CA ALA A 74 23.48 -7.41 3.01
C ALA A 74 23.60 -8.65 3.91
N ALA A 75 24.66 -8.75 4.70
CA ALA A 75 24.86 -9.85 5.66
C ALA A 75 23.78 -9.84 6.74
N LYS A 76 23.41 -8.67 7.28
CA LYS A 76 22.29 -8.55 8.23
C LYS A 76 20.96 -8.98 7.61
N ALA A 77 20.66 -8.49 6.40
CA ALA A 77 19.45 -8.87 5.68
C ALA A 77 19.39 -10.40 5.44
N ALA A 78 20.48 -10.99 4.96
CA ALA A 78 20.58 -12.43 4.72
C ALA A 78 20.40 -13.26 6.00
N ALA A 79 21.01 -12.85 7.11
CA ALA A 79 20.88 -13.53 8.41
C ALA A 79 19.44 -13.56 8.92
N GLU A 80 18.62 -12.58 8.55
CA GLU A 80 17.21 -12.46 8.93
C GLU A 80 16.24 -13.01 7.85
N GLY A 81 16.76 -13.56 6.75
CA GLY A 81 15.94 -14.01 5.61
C GLY A 81 15.20 -12.87 4.90
N GLN A 82 15.78 -11.67 4.92
CA GLN A 82 15.24 -10.43 4.39
C GLN A 82 16.03 -9.97 3.16
N GLY A 83 15.41 -9.14 2.31
CA GLY A 83 16.07 -8.45 1.22
C GLY A 83 16.70 -7.13 1.67
N LEU A 84 17.58 -6.58 0.82
CA LEU A 84 18.29 -5.32 1.07
C LEU A 84 17.64 -4.15 0.32
N ALA A 85 17.49 -3.03 1.00
CA ALA A 85 17.07 -1.76 0.42
C ALA A 85 18.17 -0.69 0.58
N MET A 86 18.29 0.16 -0.42
CA MET A 86 19.11 1.36 -0.43
C MET A 86 18.21 2.58 -0.45
N LEU A 87 18.41 3.47 0.52
CA LEU A 87 17.63 4.70 0.68
C LEU A 87 18.56 5.90 0.55
N HIS A 88 18.12 6.93 -0.16
CA HIS A 88 18.76 8.24 -0.14
C HIS A 88 17.72 9.37 -0.13
N SER A 89 18.14 10.59 0.18
CA SER A 89 17.29 11.79 0.11
C SER A 89 17.66 12.70 -1.06
N HIS A 90 16.66 13.40 -1.58
CA HIS A 90 16.82 14.63 -2.36
C HIS A 90 16.19 15.77 -1.54
N PRO A 91 16.97 16.52 -0.73
CA PRO A 91 16.44 17.45 0.27
C PRO A 91 15.53 18.55 -0.31
N ALA A 92 15.85 19.06 -1.50
CA ALA A 92 15.05 20.05 -2.20
C ALA A 92 14.03 19.43 -3.19
N GLY A 93 14.03 18.10 -3.33
CA GLY A 93 13.12 17.39 -4.22
C GLY A 93 11.67 17.43 -3.73
N GLU A 94 10.73 17.42 -4.67
CA GLU A 94 9.28 17.39 -4.41
C GLU A 94 8.61 16.32 -5.27
N GLY A 95 7.65 15.58 -4.71
CA GLY A 95 6.89 14.57 -5.44
C GLY A 95 7.68 13.30 -5.72
N TRP A 96 7.24 12.53 -6.72
CA TRP A 96 7.90 11.29 -7.10
C TRP A 96 9.17 11.59 -7.89
N GLN A 97 10.32 11.15 -7.38
CA GLN A 97 11.65 11.42 -7.93
C GLN A 97 12.02 10.41 -9.02
N SER A 98 12.65 10.92 -10.07
CA SER A 98 13.36 10.10 -11.07
C SER A 98 14.73 9.68 -10.56
N LEU A 99 15.32 8.67 -11.20
CA LEU A 99 16.72 8.30 -11.00
C LEU A 99 17.64 9.25 -11.77
N SER A 100 18.62 9.85 -11.10
CA SER A 100 19.75 10.44 -11.81
C SER A 100 20.67 9.34 -12.35
N ASN A 101 21.59 9.68 -13.26
CA ASN A 101 22.56 8.70 -13.78
C ASN A 101 23.46 8.16 -12.65
N ALA A 102 23.89 9.01 -11.71
CA ALA A 102 24.72 8.59 -10.59
C ALA A 102 23.97 7.63 -9.65
N ASP A 103 22.69 7.90 -9.38
CA ASP A 103 21.84 7.01 -8.57
C ASP A 103 21.60 5.68 -9.27
N HIS A 104 21.39 5.71 -10.59
CA HIS A 104 21.23 4.52 -11.43
C HIS A 104 22.48 3.65 -11.38
N ASP A 105 23.65 4.21 -11.69
CA ASP A 105 24.91 3.47 -11.71
C ASP A 105 25.22 2.84 -10.35
N THR A 106 24.94 3.59 -9.27
CA THR A 106 25.16 3.13 -7.89
C THR A 106 24.23 1.97 -7.54
N GLU A 107 22.92 2.11 -7.76
CA GLU A 107 21.97 1.03 -7.43
C GLU A 107 22.15 -0.19 -8.33
N HIS A 108 22.34 0.01 -9.63
CA HIS A 108 22.60 -1.05 -10.59
C HIS A 108 23.86 -1.83 -10.22
N GLY A 109 24.96 -1.12 -9.90
CA GLY A 109 26.24 -1.73 -9.54
C GLY A 109 26.17 -2.63 -8.30
N TYR A 110 25.26 -2.33 -7.37
CA TYR A 110 25.08 -3.11 -6.13
C TYR A 110 23.93 -4.12 -6.17
N ALA A 111 23.06 -4.06 -7.18
CA ALA A 111 21.93 -4.97 -7.31
C ALA A 111 22.36 -6.45 -7.35
N HIS A 112 23.47 -6.74 -8.04
CA HIS A 112 24.01 -8.11 -8.11
C HIS A 112 24.45 -8.61 -6.72
N ILE A 113 25.21 -7.82 -5.97
CA ILE A 113 25.70 -8.21 -4.64
C ILE A 113 24.51 -8.40 -3.68
N ALA A 114 23.56 -7.47 -3.67
CA ALA A 114 22.35 -7.59 -2.87
C ALA A 114 21.60 -8.90 -3.17
N HIS A 115 21.50 -9.27 -4.45
CA HIS A 115 20.87 -10.51 -4.86
C HIS A 115 21.63 -11.75 -4.42
N GLU A 116 22.94 -11.83 -4.68
CA GLU A 116 23.74 -13.01 -4.32
C GLU A 116 23.82 -13.21 -2.81
N CYS A 117 23.80 -12.13 -2.01
CA CYS A 117 23.79 -12.22 -0.56
C CYS A 117 22.41 -12.60 0.02
N THR A 118 21.32 -12.01 -0.47
CA THR A 118 20.00 -12.10 0.17
C THR A 118 19.02 -13.02 -0.54
N GLY A 119 19.30 -13.40 -1.79
CA GLY A 119 18.35 -14.06 -2.70
C GLY A 119 17.21 -13.15 -3.21
N GLY A 120 17.07 -11.93 -2.67
CA GLY A 120 16.06 -10.94 -3.04
C GLY A 120 16.50 -9.98 -4.16
N ALA A 121 15.58 -9.15 -4.64
CA ALA A 121 15.93 -8.01 -5.49
C ALA A 121 16.52 -6.88 -4.64
N LEU A 122 17.30 -5.96 -5.23
CA LEU A 122 17.63 -4.73 -4.53
C LEU A 122 16.44 -3.76 -4.62
N LEU A 123 16.03 -3.21 -3.47
CA LEU A 123 15.01 -2.17 -3.40
C LEU A 123 15.68 -0.78 -3.32
N GLY A 124 15.56 0.03 -4.37
CA GLY A 124 16.03 1.42 -4.39
C GLY A 124 14.93 2.38 -3.97
N MET A 125 15.20 3.29 -3.05
CA MET A 125 14.23 4.25 -2.52
C MET A 125 14.81 5.67 -2.40
N THR A 126 14.00 6.66 -2.71
CA THR A 126 14.37 8.08 -2.61
C THR A 126 13.31 8.84 -1.81
N LEU A 127 13.76 9.66 -0.85
CA LEU A 127 12.93 10.58 -0.08
C LEU A 127 13.07 12.01 -0.60
N ALA A 128 12.00 12.57 -1.14
CA ALA A 128 11.88 13.98 -1.48
C ALA A 128 11.68 14.82 -0.21
N GLY A 129 12.60 15.74 0.08
CA GLY A 129 12.61 16.49 1.34
C GLY A 129 11.55 17.59 1.44
N ALA A 130 11.08 18.15 0.31
CA ALA A 130 10.14 19.28 0.33
C ALA A 130 8.72 18.87 0.78
N ASP A 131 8.27 17.67 0.40
CA ASP A 131 6.92 17.17 0.69
C ASP A 131 6.89 15.80 1.38
N ASN A 132 8.07 15.22 1.67
CA ASN A 132 8.25 13.87 2.22
C ASN A 132 7.72 12.76 1.31
N THR A 133 7.68 12.97 -0.01
CA THR A 133 7.28 11.93 -0.95
C THR A 133 8.37 10.88 -1.12
N TRP A 134 7.97 9.60 -0.98
CA TRP A 134 8.83 8.46 -1.23
C TRP A 134 8.66 7.92 -2.66
N SER A 135 9.78 7.63 -3.29
CA SER A 135 9.85 6.97 -4.60
C SER A 135 10.55 5.64 -4.45
N ALA A 136 10.13 4.62 -5.19
CA ALA A 136 10.73 3.29 -5.07
C ALA A 136 10.81 2.55 -6.40
N ARG A 137 11.87 1.76 -6.54
CA ARG A 137 12.12 0.90 -7.69
C ARG A 137 12.84 -0.39 -7.30
N ILE A 138 12.69 -1.40 -8.12
CA ILE A 138 13.11 -2.78 -7.86
C ILE A 138 14.12 -3.14 -8.94
N TRP A 139 15.29 -3.62 -8.52
CA TRP A 139 16.32 -4.13 -9.40
C TRP A 139 16.31 -5.66 -9.38
N GLY A 140 15.74 -6.26 -10.42
CA GLY A 140 15.75 -7.70 -10.59
C GLY A 140 17.14 -8.24 -10.92
N ARG A 141 17.33 -9.56 -10.78
CA ARG A 141 18.60 -10.22 -11.07
C ARG A 141 18.97 -10.03 -12.55
N GLY A 142 20.12 -9.41 -12.80
CA GLY A 142 20.64 -9.21 -14.15
C GLY A 142 19.88 -8.18 -14.98
N GLU A 143 18.97 -7.40 -14.37
CA GLU A 143 18.27 -6.32 -15.06
C GLU A 143 19.13 -5.05 -15.09
N THR A 144 19.23 -4.41 -16.26
CA THR A 144 19.95 -3.14 -16.45
C THR A 144 19.10 -1.91 -16.17
N SER A 145 17.79 -2.09 -16.03
CA SER A 145 16.83 -1.03 -15.74
C SER A 145 15.82 -1.51 -14.70
N PRO A 146 15.48 -0.69 -13.70
CA PRO A 146 14.65 -1.15 -12.61
C PRO A 146 13.16 -1.10 -12.98
N GLN A 147 12.38 -1.94 -12.30
CA GLN A 147 10.93 -1.88 -12.31
C GLN A 147 10.43 -0.91 -11.25
N TRP A 148 9.64 0.08 -11.64
CA TRP A 148 9.12 1.07 -10.70
C TRP A 148 7.97 0.53 -9.84
N ALA A 149 7.97 0.91 -8.56
CA ALA A 149 6.80 0.74 -7.71
C ALA A 149 5.73 1.79 -8.07
N GLU A 150 4.46 1.39 -7.98
CA GLU A 150 3.33 2.31 -8.22
C GLU A 150 3.06 3.21 -7.00
N THR A 151 3.45 2.74 -5.80
CA THR A 151 3.19 3.38 -4.52
C THR A 151 4.26 3.09 -3.49
N VAL A 152 4.44 4.04 -2.57
CA VAL A 152 5.03 3.82 -1.26
C VAL A 152 4.02 4.23 -0.19
N ARG A 153 3.81 3.38 0.81
CA ARG A 153 2.81 3.56 1.87
C ARG A 153 3.50 3.67 3.21
N VAL A 154 3.19 4.71 3.98
CA VAL A 154 3.62 4.83 5.36
C VAL A 154 2.40 4.61 6.25
N VAL A 155 2.45 3.56 7.05
CA VAL A 155 1.33 3.09 7.87
C VAL A 155 1.57 3.42 9.33
N GLY A 156 0.69 4.25 9.88
CA GLY A 156 0.64 4.63 11.30
C GLY A 156 -0.77 5.10 11.64
N PRO A 157 -0.95 5.99 12.64
CA PRO A 157 -2.24 6.60 12.94
C PRO A 157 -2.89 7.33 11.75
N LYS A 158 -2.05 7.77 10.80
CA LYS A 158 -2.48 8.33 9.50
C LYS A 158 -1.80 7.54 8.40
N LEU A 159 -2.57 7.08 7.41
CA LEU A 159 -2.03 6.50 6.19
C LEU A 159 -1.49 7.62 5.29
N LYS A 160 -0.19 7.61 4.99
CA LYS A 160 0.42 8.49 3.99
C LYS A 160 0.76 7.68 2.75
N MET A 161 0.45 8.24 1.58
CA MET A 161 0.62 7.58 0.29
C MET A 161 1.46 8.47 -0.62
N SER A 162 2.56 7.91 -1.11
CA SER A 162 3.34 8.46 -2.21
C SER A 162 3.05 7.65 -3.46
N TRP A 163 2.83 8.33 -4.58
CA TRP A 163 2.38 7.66 -5.79
C TRP A 163 3.24 8.01 -7.00
N ASN A 164 3.54 6.98 -7.79
CA ASN A 164 4.09 7.17 -9.13
C ASN A 164 2.94 7.57 -10.08
N ASN A 165 2.96 8.80 -10.57
CA ASN A 165 1.91 9.31 -11.45
C ASN A 165 1.92 8.63 -12.82
N ASP A 166 3.04 8.11 -13.31
CA ASP A 166 3.08 7.40 -14.60
C ASP A 166 2.38 6.06 -14.53
N LEU A 167 2.53 5.35 -13.41
CA LEU A 167 1.92 4.04 -13.20
C LEU A 167 0.50 4.11 -12.64
N ARG A 168 0.16 5.15 -11.87
CA ARG A 168 -1.09 5.22 -11.12
C ARG A 168 -1.74 6.59 -11.14
N ARG A 169 -1.96 7.19 -12.32
CA ARG A 169 -2.56 8.54 -12.46
C ARG A 169 -3.82 8.78 -11.59
N PRO A 170 -4.00 10.00 -11.04
CA PRO A 170 -5.27 10.42 -10.48
C PRO A 170 -6.43 10.20 -11.46
N PRO A 171 -7.54 9.60 -11.02
CA PRO A 171 -8.74 9.50 -11.85
C PRO A 171 -9.29 10.88 -12.22
N ARG A 172 -9.95 10.97 -13.38
CA ARG A 172 -10.67 12.19 -13.75
C ARG A 172 -11.78 12.46 -12.73
N ARG A 173 -11.84 13.70 -12.26
CA ARG A 173 -12.90 14.20 -11.38
C ARG A 173 -14.19 14.38 -12.17
N THR A 174 -15.32 14.12 -11.53
CA THR A 174 -16.65 14.22 -12.16
C THR A 174 -17.49 15.34 -11.54
N ALA A 175 -18.55 15.77 -12.21
CA ALA A 175 -19.46 16.79 -11.69
C ALA A 175 -20.16 16.36 -10.39
N ALA A 176 -20.34 15.05 -10.18
CA ALA A 176 -20.92 14.49 -8.97
C ALA A 176 -20.00 14.66 -7.73
N GLN A 177 -18.71 14.97 -7.93
CA GLN A 177 -17.71 15.07 -6.87
C GLN A 177 -17.45 16.50 -6.40
N VAL A 178 -18.18 17.50 -6.91
CA VAL A 178 -17.96 18.92 -6.56
C VAL A 178 -18.01 19.14 -5.05
N ARG A 179 -18.99 18.54 -4.35
CA ARG A 179 -19.14 18.71 -2.89
C ARG A 179 -18.01 18.06 -2.09
N THR A 180 -17.54 16.87 -2.49
CA THR A 180 -16.41 16.22 -1.81
C THR A 180 -15.13 17.01 -2.03
N ILE A 181 -14.89 17.48 -3.26
CA ILE A 181 -13.75 18.34 -3.61
C ILE A 181 -13.79 19.64 -2.80
N SER A 182 -14.95 20.28 -2.64
CA SER A 182 -15.07 21.49 -1.81
C SER A 182 -14.75 21.21 -0.33
N ALA A 183 -15.06 20.01 0.18
CA ALA A 183 -14.85 19.68 1.59
C ALA A 183 -13.38 19.43 1.95
N TRP A 184 -12.61 18.74 1.09
CA TRP A 184 -11.23 18.32 1.41
C TRP A 184 -10.17 18.76 0.41
N GLY A 185 -10.57 19.42 -0.67
CA GLY A 185 -9.69 19.96 -1.70
C GLY A 185 -9.32 18.95 -2.79
N PRO A 186 -8.85 19.46 -3.94
CA PRO A 186 -8.54 18.66 -5.14
C PRO A 186 -7.47 17.58 -4.90
N ALA A 187 -6.38 17.92 -4.22
CA ALA A 187 -5.28 16.99 -3.98
C ALA A 187 -5.70 15.77 -3.13
N ARG A 188 -6.54 15.99 -2.10
CA ARG A 188 -7.05 14.90 -1.26
C ARG A 188 -8.06 14.05 -2.01
N GLN A 189 -8.91 14.66 -2.83
CA GLN A 189 -9.83 13.90 -3.70
C GLN A 189 -9.04 12.94 -4.61
N ASP A 190 -7.97 13.42 -5.24
CA ASP A 190 -7.13 12.59 -6.11
C ASP A 190 -6.47 11.45 -5.33
N ALA A 191 -5.92 11.73 -4.15
CA ALA A 191 -5.33 10.71 -3.30
C ALA A 191 -6.35 9.63 -2.90
N ILE A 192 -7.55 10.03 -2.46
CA ILE A 192 -8.63 9.10 -2.08
C ILE A 192 -9.06 8.26 -3.29
N ALA A 193 -9.30 8.90 -4.44
CA ALA A 193 -9.80 8.22 -5.64
C ALA A 193 -8.83 7.15 -6.19
N ARG A 194 -7.53 7.28 -5.88
CA ARG A 194 -6.45 6.35 -6.22
C ARG A 194 -6.32 5.17 -5.27
N LEU A 195 -6.94 5.19 -4.09
CA LEU A 195 -6.85 4.06 -3.17
C LEU A 195 -7.50 2.80 -3.75
N ARG A 196 -6.97 1.66 -3.37
CA ARG A 196 -7.62 0.35 -3.51
C ARG A 196 -8.15 -0.08 -2.15
N VAL A 197 -9.46 -0.20 -2.02
CA VAL A 197 -10.09 -0.57 -0.74
C VAL A 197 -10.79 -1.91 -0.84
N LEU A 198 -10.53 -2.82 0.09
CA LEU A 198 -11.28 -4.06 0.26
C LEU A 198 -12.23 -3.94 1.45
N VAL A 199 -13.51 -4.14 1.24
CA VAL A 199 -14.50 -4.28 2.32
C VAL A 199 -14.73 -5.77 2.59
N VAL A 200 -14.47 -6.21 3.82
CA VAL A 200 -14.61 -7.60 4.25
C VAL A 200 -15.84 -7.73 5.15
N GLY A 201 -16.76 -8.61 4.75
CA GLY A 201 -18.10 -8.67 5.30
C GLY A 201 -18.98 -7.59 4.68
N VAL A 202 -19.96 -7.97 3.88
CA VAL A 202 -20.93 -7.04 3.27
C VAL A 202 -22.35 -7.36 3.72
N GLY A 203 -22.49 -7.49 5.03
CA GLY A 203 -23.78 -7.46 5.73
C GLY A 203 -24.36 -6.06 5.77
N SER A 204 -24.89 -5.62 6.92
CA SER A 204 -25.46 -4.27 7.08
C SER A 204 -24.40 -3.18 6.91
N VAL A 205 -23.48 -3.07 7.87
CA VAL A 205 -22.45 -2.03 7.92
C VAL A 205 -21.57 -2.06 6.67
N GLY A 206 -21.12 -3.25 6.26
CA GLY A 206 -20.24 -3.38 5.10
C GLY A 206 -20.88 -2.98 3.77
N LEU A 207 -22.18 -3.22 3.59
CA LEU A 207 -22.91 -2.77 2.40
C LEU A 207 -22.98 -1.24 2.35
N ASP A 208 -23.27 -0.61 3.48
CA ASP A 208 -23.32 0.84 3.62
C ASP A 208 -21.94 1.51 3.40
N VAL A 209 -20.89 0.93 3.98
CA VAL A 209 -19.50 1.37 3.79
C VAL A 209 -19.11 1.26 2.32
N ALA A 210 -19.35 0.11 1.68
CA ALA A 210 -19.00 -0.11 0.29
C ALA A 210 -19.68 0.89 -0.67
N GLN A 211 -20.96 1.19 -0.43
CA GLN A 211 -21.70 2.20 -1.19
C GLN A 211 -21.12 3.60 -0.99
N ARG A 212 -20.80 3.99 0.25
CA ARG A 212 -20.21 5.30 0.55
C ARG A 212 -18.83 5.45 -0.09
N LEU A 213 -17.99 4.41 -0.04
CA LEU A 213 -16.70 4.40 -0.73
C LEU A 213 -16.85 4.54 -2.25
N ALA A 214 -17.85 3.92 -2.86
CA ALA A 214 -18.13 4.11 -4.28
C ALA A 214 -18.58 5.55 -4.58
N ALA A 215 -19.41 6.13 -3.71
CA ALA A 215 -19.90 7.50 -3.84
C ALA A 215 -18.82 8.57 -3.68
N THR A 216 -17.77 8.33 -2.88
CA THR A 216 -16.65 9.28 -2.75
C THR A 216 -15.76 9.35 -3.99
N GLY A 217 -15.92 8.43 -4.94
CA GLY A 217 -15.18 8.42 -6.20
C GLY A 217 -13.97 7.48 -6.22
N ILE A 218 -13.84 6.59 -5.23
CA ILE A 218 -12.81 5.55 -5.24
C ILE A 218 -13.02 4.63 -6.43
N THR A 219 -11.97 4.45 -7.23
CA THR A 219 -12.05 3.69 -8.48
C THR A 219 -11.93 2.18 -8.29
N ASP A 220 -11.12 1.72 -7.33
CA ASP A 220 -10.85 0.30 -7.12
C ASP A 220 -11.40 -0.14 -5.76
N ILE A 221 -12.54 -0.83 -5.77
CA ILE A 221 -13.16 -1.35 -4.55
C ILE A 221 -13.40 -2.86 -4.69
N GLY A 222 -12.89 -3.63 -3.74
CA GLY A 222 -13.23 -5.04 -3.57
C GLY A 222 -14.28 -5.21 -2.48
N VAL A 223 -15.18 -6.19 -2.64
CA VAL A 223 -16.04 -6.69 -1.57
C VAL A 223 -15.83 -8.18 -1.41
N MET A 224 -15.70 -8.65 -0.17
CA MET A 224 -15.45 -10.05 0.17
C MET A 224 -16.41 -10.55 1.24
N ASP A 225 -17.24 -11.52 0.89
CA ASP A 225 -18.18 -12.19 1.80
C ASP A 225 -18.59 -13.53 1.17
N TYR A 226 -18.64 -14.58 1.99
CA TYR A 226 -19.02 -15.93 1.54
C TYR A 226 -20.53 -16.20 1.66
N ASP A 227 -21.26 -15.39 2.44
CA ASP A 227 -22.66 -15.65 2.79
C ASP A 227 -23.62 -15.19 1.68
N VAL A 228 -24.85 -15.68 1.80
CA VAL A 228 -25.98 -15.35 0.93
C VAL A 228 -27.02 -14.52 1.67
N ILE A 229 -27.88 -13.85 0.92
CA ILE A 229 -29.00 -13.11 1.46
C ILE A 229 -30.04 -14.06 2.05
N LYS A 230 -30.50 -13.74 3.25
CA LYS A 230 -31.60 -14.38 3.98
C LYS A 230 -32.72 -13.35 4.20
N GLU A 231 -33.95 -13.82 4.45
CA GLU A 231 -35.10 -12.93 4.67
C GLU A 231 -34.85 -11.95 5.83
N LEU A 232 -34.26 -12.45 6.91
CA LEU A 232 -33.87 -11.65 8.09
C LEU A 232 -32.82 -10.57 7.82
N ASN A 233 -32.14 -10.57 6.66
CA ASN A 233 -31.17 -9.52 6.36
C ASN A 233 -31.82 -8.25 5.84
N ARG A 234 -33.08 -8.31 5.40
CA ARG A 234 -33.79 -7.21 4.74
C ARG A 234 -34.09 -6.03 5.66
N ASP A 235 -34.13 -6.25 6.96
CA ASP A 235 -34.36 -5.21 7.97
C ASP A 235 -33.20 -4.21 8.12
N ARG A 236 -31.99 -4.59 7.68
CA ARG A 236 -30.76 -3.81 7.91
C ARG A 236 -29.79 -3.74 6.73
N MET A 237 -30.03 -4.49 5.66
CA MET A 237 -29.27 -4.40 4.41
C MET A 237 -30.07 -3.61 3.37
N ILE A 238 -29.90 -2.29 3.37
CA ILE A 238 -30.59 -1.38 2.47
C ILE A 238 -30.26 -1.73 1.01
N GLY A 239 -31.28 -1.87 0.17
CA GLY A 239 -31.13 -2.27 -1.23
C GLY A 239 -31.25 -3.78 -1.49
N VAL A 240 -31.48 -4.61 -0.46
CA VAL A 240 -31.84 -6.02 -0.60
C VAL A 240 -33.34 -6.18 -0.92
N THR A 241 -33.67 -6.97 -1.94
CA THR A 241 -35.05 -7.24 -2.37
C THR A 241 -35.55 -8.61 -1.88
N ARG A 242 -36.88 -8.81 -1.88
CA ARG A 242 -37.49 -10.14 -1.63
C ARG A 242 -36.97 -11.21 -2.58
N SER A 243 -36.74 -10.84 -3.84
CA SER A 243 -36.18 -11.74 -4.85
C SER A 243 -34.74 -12.14 -4.52
N ASP A 244 -33.92 -11.22 -4.00
CA ASP A 244 -32.54 -11.55 -3.60
C ASP A 244 -32.53 -12.60 -2.48
N ALA A 245 -33.45 -12.49 -1.51
CA ALA A 245 -33.61 -13.46 -0.42
C ALA A 245 -34.18 -14.80 -0.92
N ARG A 246 -35.26 -14.78 -1.71
CA ARG A 246 -35.88 -16.00 -2.28
C ARG A 246 -34.88 -16.83 -3.09
N TRP A 247 -34.05 -16.16 -3.89
CA TRP A 247 -33.05 -16.82 -4.73
C TRP A 247 -31.68 -16.99 -4.06
N ARG A 248 -31.57 -16.66 -2.76
CA ARG A 248 -30.32 -16.76 -1.98
C ARG A 248 -29.12 -16.16 -2.71
N ARG A 249 -29.30 -14.97 -3.29
CA ARG A 249 -28.20 -14.29 -4.00
C ARG A 249 -27.06 -14.02 -3.03
N HIS A 250 -25.82 -14.04 -3.52
CA HIS A 250 -24.66 -13.73 -2.67
C HIS A 250 -24.69 -12.28 -2.23
N LYS A 251 -24.27 -12.02 -0.99
CA LYS A 251 -24.22 -10.65 -0.45
C LYS A 251 -23.35 -9.73 -1.30
N VAL A 252 -22.20 -10.23 -1.75
CA VAL A 252 -21.29 -9.49 -2.63
C VAL A 252 -21.91 -9.09 -3.97
N ASP A 253 -22.90 -9.82 -4.48
CA ASP A 253 -23.58 -9.46 -5.72
C ASP A 253 -24.55 -8.30 -5.51
N VAL A 254 -25.25 -8.28 -4.37
CA VAL A 254 -26.09 -7.14 -3.97
C VAL A 254 -25.23 -5.91 -3.68
N ALA A 255 -24.11 -6.09 -2.98
CA ALA A 255 -23.16 -5.01 -2.73
C ALA A 255 -22.64 -4.40 -4.03
N LEU A 256 -22.20 -5.23 -4.98
CA LEU A 256 -21.73 -4.76 -6.28
C LEU A 256 -22.82 -4.00 -7.04
N ARG A 257 -24.09 -4.45 -6.97
CA ARG A 257 -25.23 -3.72 -7.55
C ARG A 257 -25.38 -2.35 -6.90
N GLN A 258 -25.41 -2.26 -5.57
CA GLN A 258 -25.58 -0.99 -4.88
C GLN A 258 -24.41 -0.03 -5.09
N MET A 259 -23.17 -0.53 -5.05
CA MET A 259 -21.98 0.27 -5.34
C MET A 259 -22.02 0.88 -6.73
N ARG A 260 -22.48 0.14 -7.76
CA ARG A 260 -22.62 0.66 -9.13
C ARG A 260 -23.63 1.78 -9.23
N ILE A 261 -24.72 1.72 -8.46
CA ILE A 261 -25.71 2.80 -8.38
C ILE A 261 -25.11 4.04 -7.71
N ALA A 262 -24.35 3.84 -6.64
CA ALA A 262 -23.77 4.92 -5.84
C ALA A 262 -22.52 5.56 -6.46
N ALA A 263 -21.85 4.90 -7.41
CA ALA A 263 -20.55 5.31 -7.93
C ALA A 263 -20.59 6.69 -8.59
N THR A 264 -19.67 7.56 -8.19
CA THR A 264 -19.49 8.88 -8.81
C THR A 264 -18.32 8.93 -9.79
N THR A 265 -17.54 7.86 -9.90
CA THR A 265 -16.43 7.75 -10.86
C THR A 265 -16.90 7.23 -12.22
N ASP A 266 -16.32 7.75 -13.30
CA ASP A 266 -16.65 7.34 -14.68
C ASP A 266 -16.21 5.90 -15.01
N ARG A 267 -15.20 5.36 -14.30
CA ARG A 267 -14.61 4.05 -14.61
C ARG A 267 -14.43 3.18 -13.36
N PRO A 268 -15.53 2.74 -12.72
CA PRO A 268 -15.47 1.93 -11.52
C PRO A 268 -14.89 0.54 -11.82
N ARG A 269 -13.86 0.13 -11.08
CA ARG A 269 -13.22 -1.19 -11.12
C ARG A 269 -13.57 -1.95 -9.84
N PHE A 270 -14.83 -2.35 -9.75
CA PHE A 270 -15.34 -3.07 -8.58
C PHE A 270 -15.19 -4.58 -8.74
N LYS A 271 -14.66 -5.24 -7.70
CA LYS A 271 -14.46 -6.68 -7.64
C LYS A 271 -15.27 -7.30 -6.50
N ARG A 272 -15.66 -8.55 -6.69
CA ARG A 272 -16.40 -9.35 -5.71
C ARG A 272 -15.70 -10.67 -5.47
N TYR A 273 -15.61 -11.08 -4.22
CA TYR A 273 -14.99 -12.33 -3.81
C TYR A 273 -15.96 -13.11 -2.92
N ARG A 274 -16.46 -14.24 -3.43
CA ARG A 274 -17.42 -15.12 -2.73
C ARG A 274 -16.70 -16.09 -1.81
N MET A 275 -15.89 -15.56 -0.90
CA MET A 275 -15.00 -16.34 -0.04
C MET A 275 -14.78 -15.63 1.29
N SER A 276 -14.22 -16.36 2.25
CA SER A 276 -13.76 -15.79 3.51
C SER A 276 -12.33 -15.26 3.35
N ILE A 277 -12.02 -14.12 3.97
CA ILE A 277 -10.65 -13.61 4.06
C ILE A 277 -9.72 -14.61 4.75
N CYS A 278 -10.23 -15.48 5.62
CA CYS A 278 -9.43 -16.47 6.33
C CYS A 278 -8.99 -17.66 5.45
N THR A 279 -9.44 -17.72 4.19
CA THR A 279 -8.96 -18.74 3.25
C THR A 279 -7.63 -18.29 2.62
N PRO A 280 -6.72 -19.21 2.24
CA PRO A 280 -5.49 -18.84 1.55
C PRO A 280 -5.72 -17.97 0.31
N GLU A 281 -6.76 -18.28 -0.47
CA GLU A 281 -7.15 -17.48 -1.64
C GLU A 281 -7.65 -16.08 -1.25
N GLY A 282 -8.47 -15.99 -0.20
CA GLY A 282 -8.96 -14.72 0.34
C GLY A 282 -7.83 -13.82 0.82
N LEU A 283 -6.84 -14.37 1.54
CA LEU A 283 -5.65 -13.63 1.97
C LEU A 283 -4.88 -13.07 0.78
N VAL A 284 -4.60 -13.89 -0.23
CA VAL A 284 -3.86 -13.47 -1.44
C VAL A 284 -4.59 -12.35 -2.19
N HIS A 285 -5.93 -12.36 -2.23
CA HIS A 285 -6.70 -11.24 -2.77
C HIS A 285 -6.66 -9.99 -1.88
N ALA A 286 -6.71 -10.14 -0.56
CA ALA A 286 -6.64 -9.03 0.38
C ALA A 286 -5.31 -8.26 0.27
N LEU A 287 -4.22 -8.98 0.04
CA LEU A 287 -2.88 -8.42 -0.18
C LEU A 287 -2.73 -7.59 -1.48
N ASP A 288 -3.77 -7.46 -2.32
CA ASP A 288 -3.79 -6.54 -3.48
C ASP A 288 -4.34 -5.13 -3.17
N TYR A 289 -4.87 -4.90 -1.96
CA TYR A 289 -5.55 -3.65 -1.58
C TYR A 289 -4.74 -2.77 -0.62
N ASP A 290 -4.86 -1.46 -0.72
CA ASP A 290 -4.10 -0.51 0.11
C ASP A 290 -4.66 -0.44 1.53
N VAL A 291 -5.99 -0.54 1.63
CA VAL A 291 -6.78 -0.48 2.87
C VAL A 291 -7.75 -1.64 2.92
N ILE A 292 -7.85 -2.29 4.08
CA ILE A 292 -8.89 -3.29 4.36
C ILE A 292 -9.85 -2.69 5.39
N VAL A 293 -11.13 -2.64 5.06
CA VAL A 293 -12.20 -2.24 5.96
C VAL A 293 -12.91 -3.50 6.44
N SER A 294 -12.74 -3.81 7.72
CA SER A 294 -13.36 -4.95 8.37
C SER A 294 -14.75 -4.58 8.87
N CYS A 295 -15.78 -5.27 8.38
CA CYS A 295 -17.18 -5.10 8.77
C CYS A 295 -17.79 -6.46 9.19
N VAL A 296 -17.01 -7.30 9.87
CA VAL A 296 -17.46 -8.61 10.36
C VAL A 296 -17.75 -8.54 11.87
N ASP A 297 -18.77 -9.28 12.31
CA ASP A 297 -19.27 -9.24 13.70
C ASP A 297 -18.37 -9.97 14.73
N ARG A 298 -17.27 -10.60 14.30
CA ARG A 298 -16.40 -11.40 15.17
C ARG A 298 -14.94 -10.99 14.97
N SER A 299 -14.19 -10.94 16.08
CA SER A 299 -12.76 -10.54 16.18
C SER A 299 -11.75 -11.41 15.42
N TRP A 300 -12.18 -12.21 14.44
CA TRP A 300 -11.30 -13.07 13.63
C TRP A 300 -10.28 -12.27 12.84
N LEU A 301 -10.57 -11.02 12.48
CA LEU A 301 -9.59 -10.17 11.79
C LEU A 301 -8.40 -9.81 12.67
N SER A 302 -8.56 -9.69 13.99
CA SER A 302 -7.44 -9.46 14.90
C SER A 302 -6.42 -10.61 14.87
N ALA A 303 -6.83 -11.83 14.51
CA ALA A 303 -5.91 -12.97 14.30
C ALA A 303 -5.31 -12.99 12.88
N VAL A 304 -6.02 -12.48 11.87
CA VAL A 304 -5.55 -12.45 10.47
C VAL A 304 -4.58 -11.28 10.23
N THR A 305 -4.76 -10.15 10.93
CA THR A 305 -3.85 -8.99 10.84
C THR A 305 -2.55 -9.18 11.61
N GLN A 306 -2.47 -10.19 12.49
CA GLN A 306 -1.23 -10.57 13.19
C GLN A 306 -0.23 -11.33 12.30
N PHE A 307 -0.62 -11.77 11.09
CA PHE A 307 0.33 -12.41 10.19
C PHE A 307 1.33 -11.37 9.64
N PRO A 308 2.65 -11.65 9.63
CA PRO A 308 3.68 -10.72 9.16
C PRO A 308 3.44 -10.17 7.74
N ARG A 309 2.75 -10.94 6.88
CA ARG A 309 2.40 -10.52 5.51
C ARG A 309 1.41 -9.34 5.45
N PHE A 310 0.73 -9.05 6.56
CA PHE A 310 -0.18 -7.92 6.73
C PHE A 310 0.47 -6.71 7.42
N GLU A 311 1.73 -6.83 7.87
CA GLU A 311 2.50 -5.66 8.28
C GLU A 311 2.56 -4.67 7.10
N GLY A 312 2.22 -3.40 7.34
CA GLY A 312 2.10 -2.40 6.27
C GLY A 312 0.77 -2.38 5.50
N LEU A 313 -0.27 -3.08 5.96
CA LEU A 313 -1.67 -2.82 5.57
C LEU A 313 -2.38 -1.94 6.61
N SER A 314 -3.12 -0.94 6.14
CA SER A 314 -4.01 -0.17 7.02
C SER A 314 -5.34 -0.92 7.12
N VAL A 315 -5.66 -1.39 8.33
CA VAL A 315 -6.93 -2.07 8.63
C VAL A 315 -7.78 -1.17 9.51
N THR A 316 -9.01 -0.90 9.09
CA THR A 316 -9.99 -0.16 9.89
C THR A 316 -11.13 -1.09 10.26
N GLU A 317 -11.40 -1.24 11.55
CA GLU A 317 -12.49 -2.06 12.06
C GLU A 317 -13.74 -1.22 12.33
N PHE A 318 -14.87 -1.65 11.79
CA PHE A 318 -16.19 -1.11 12.12
C PHE A 318 -17.00 -2.23 12.77
N PRO A 319 -16.90 -2.41 14.10
CA PRO A 319 -17.71 -3.40 14.78
C PRO A 319 -19.19 -3.00 14.69
N THR A 320 -20.06 -3.96 14.41
CA THR A 320 -21.48 -3.80 14.68
C THR A 320 -21.63 -3.83 16.20
N LEU A 321 -22.16 -2.76 16.81
CA LEU A 321 -22.56 -2.76 18.21
C LEU A 321 -23.67 -3.82 18.37
N ALA A 322 -23.29 -5.03 18.78
CA ALA A 322 -24.23 -6.00 19.29
C ALA A 322 -24.68 -5.45 20.64
N VAL A 323 -25.76 -4.68 20.65
CA VAL A 323 -26.54 -4.47 21.87
C VAL A 323 -27.05 -5.87 22.24
N ARG A 324 -26.40 -6.47 23.24
CA ARG A 324 -26.89 -7.70 23.87
C ARG A 324 -28.14 -7.41 24.67
#